data_AF-X0SEN3-F1
#
_entry.id   AF-X0SEN3-F1
#
_cell.length_a   1.000
_cell.length_b   1.000
_cell.length_c   1.000
_cell.angle_alpha   90.00
_cell.angle_beta   90.00
_cell.angle_gamma   90.00
#
_symmetry.space_group_name_H-M   'P 1'
#
loop_
_entity.id
_entity.type
_entity.pdbx_description
1 polymer ?
#
loop_
_entity_poly.entity_id
_entity_poly.type
_entity_poly.pdbx_seq_one_letter_code
_entity_poly.pdbx_strand_id
1 'polypeptide(L)'
;GQEDQRVELLRTNRVANLIEVINQETLLDELVQIDQALRAGAPLTPHKYIKTGQRCRVISGPLIGMEGIVVRSKNAIRLVLQIDMLGQAASVEIDIDMIEVLDN
;
A
#
# COMPACT_ATOMS: atom_id res chain seq x y z
N GLY A 1 5.10 -23.25 -8.26
CA GLY A 1 4.84 -24.53 -7.57
C GLY A 1 3.79 -25.29 -8.33
N GLN A 2 3.76 -26.62 -8.20
CA GLN A 2 2.76 -27.46 -8.88
C GLN A 2 1.40 -27.39 -8.17
N GLU A 3 0.32 -27.65 -8.90
CA GLU A 3 -1.06 -27.46 -8.42
C GLU A 3 -1.43 -28.43 -7.28
N ASP A 4 -0.99 -29.68 -7.37
CA ASP A 4 -1.26 -30.71 -6.37
C ASP A 4 -0.68 -30.35 -4.98
N GLN A 5 0.52 -29.76 -4.97
CA GLN A 5 1.18 -29.30 -3.74
C GLN A 5 0.43 -28.12 -3.09
N ARG A 6 -0.20 -27.24 -3.91
CA ARG A 6 -1.00 -26.11 -3.38
C ARG A 6 -2.26 -26.62 -2.68
N VAL A 7 -2.93 -27.62 -3.27
CA VAL A 7 -4.13 -28.24 -2.70
C VAL A 7 -3.81 -28.92 -1.37
N GLU A 8 -2.68 -29.61 -1.27
CA GLU A 8 -2.25 -30.28 -0.04
C GLU A 8 -1.97 -29.28 1.09
N LEU A 9 -1.29 -28.16 0.79
CA LEU A 9 -1.03 -27.10 1.76
C LEU A 9 -2.31 -26.46 2.30
N LEU A 10 -3.30 -26.18 1.45
CA LEU A 10 -4.58 -25.61 1.87
C LEU A 10 -5.34 -26.54 2.84
N ARG A 11 -5.24 -27.86 2.66
CA ARG A 11 -5.89 -28.86 3.53
C ARG A 11 -5.31 -28.92 4.93
N THR A 12 -4.10 -28.40 5.15
CA THR A 12 -3.49 -28.37 6.48
C THR A 12 -4.20 -27.40 7.45
N ASN A 13 -5.06 -26.52 6.93
CA ASN A 13 -5.70 -25.44 7.69
C ASN A 13 -4.70 -24.52 8.42
N ARG A 14 -3.44 -24.47 7.94
CA ARG A 14 -2.36 -23.61 8.46
C ARG A 14 -1.96 -22.50 7.49
N VAL A 15 -2.62 -22.41 6.33
CA VAL A 15 -2.37 -21.40 5.30
C VAL A 15 -3.51 -20.38 5.34
N ALA A 16 -3.18 -19.12 5.60
CA ALA A 16 -4.16 -18.04 5.67
C ALA A 16 -4.53 -17.48 4.28
N ASN A 17 -3.56 -17.40 3.38
CA ASN A 17 -3.76 -16.90 2.02
C ASN A 17 -2.70 -17.47 1.07
N LEU A 18 -3.03 -17.54 -0.22
CA LEU A 18 -2.16 -18.07 -1.25
C LEU A 18 -2.05 -17.04 -2.37
N ILE A 19 -0.88 -16.40 -2.46
CA ILE A 19 -0.62 -15.31 -3.42
C ILE A 19 -0.05 -15.93 -4.70
N GLU A 20 -0.64 -15.60 -5.84
CA GLU A 20 -0.07 -15.93 -7.13
C GLU A 20 0.98 -14.88 -7.53
N VAL A 21 2.17 -15.34 -7.90
CA VAL A 21 3.32 -14.49 -8.20
C VAL A 21 3.69 -14.71 -9.66
N ILE A 22 3.40 -13.70 -10.48
CA ILE A 22 3.59 -13.73 -11.93
C ILE A 22 5.09 -13.76 -12.28
N ASN A 23 5.91 -12.99 -11.56
CA ASN A 23 7.36 -12.95 -11.76
C ASN A 23 8.08 -13.31 -10.45
N GLN A 24 8.61 -14.53 -10.39
CA GLN A 24 9.33 -15.05 -9.22
C GLN A 24 10.67 -14.37 -8.99
N GLU A 25 11.39 -14.01 -10.06
CA GLU A 25 12.70 -13.38 -9.97
C GLU A 25 12.59 -11.99 -9.32
N THR A 26 11.66 -11.17 -9.81
CA THR A 26 11.39 -9.85 -9.22
C THR A 26 10.96 -9.94 -7.75
N LEU A 27 10.11 -10.91 -7.39
CA LEU A 27 9.71 -11.10 -6.00
C LEU A 27 10.93 -11.45 -5.11
N LEU A 28 11.81 -12.32 -5.58
CA LEU A 28 13.01 -12.69 -4.81
C LEU A 28 13.93 -11.49 -4.62
N ASP A 29 14.16 -10.69 -5.66
CA ASP A 29 14.98 -9.48 -5.58
C ASP A 29 14.40 -8.48 -4.57
N GLU A 30 13.09 -8.26 -4.57
CA GLU A 30 12.40 -7.37 -3.62
C GLU A 30 12.48 -7.90 -2.19
N LEU A 31 12.28 -9.21 -1.98
CA LEU A 31 12.36 -9.82 -0.65
C LEU A 31 13.77 -9.81 -0.06
N VAL A 32 14.81 -9.92 -0.89
CA VAL A 32 16.21 -9.82 -0.45
C VAL A 32 16.48 -8.45 0.17
N GLN A 33 15.90 -7.37 -0.37
CA GLN A 33 16.06 -6.03 0.22
C GLN A 33 15.44 -5.94 1.62
N ILE A 34 14.28 -6.56 1.82
CA ILE A 34 13.62 -6.62 3.14
C ILE A 34 14.44 -7.46 4.12
N ASP A 35 14.94 -8.63 3.72
CA ASP A 35 15.79 -9.50 4.56
C ASP A 35 17.07 -8.77 5.00
N GLN A 36 17.72 -8.04 4.10
CA GLN A 36 18.91 -7.25 4.42
C GLN A 36 18.62 -6.16 5.47
N ALA A 37 17.51 -5.44 5.33
CA ALA A 37 17.10 -4.42 6.29
C ALA A 37 16.79 -5.02 7.67
N LEU A 38 16.11 -6.18 7.72
CA LEU A 38 15.86 -6.91 8.98
C LEU A 38 17.16 -7.34 9.66
N ARG A 39 18.11 -7.91 8.90
CA ARG A 39 19.42 -8.33 9.42
C ARG A 39 20.27 -7.17 9.93
N ALA A 40 20.11 -5.99 9.34
CA ALA A 40 20.75 -4.75 9.79
C ALA A 40 20.12 -4.17 11.07
N GLY A 41 19.02 -4.74 11.56
CA GLY A 41 18.30 -4.25 12.73
C GLY A 41 17.48 -2.98 12.47
N ALA A 42 17.16 -2.69 11.20
CA ALA A 42 16.35 -1.54 10.87
C ALA A 42 14.90 -1.73 11.39
N PRO A 43 14.29 -0.70 12.00
CA PRO A 43 12.88 -0.77 12.39
C PRO A 43 12.02 -0.76 11.12
N LEU A 44 11.42 -1.92 10.80
CA LEU A 44 10.53 -2.08 9.67
C LEU A 44 9.09 -2.26 10.16
N THR A 45 8.20 -1.42 9.66
CA THR A 45 6.75 -1.54 9.88
C THR A 45 6.08 -1.82 8.54
N PRO A 46 5.18 -2.81 8.44
CA PRO A 46 4.40 -3.02 7.23
C PRO A 46 3.47 -1.81 7.00
N HIS A 47 3.52 -1.23 5.80
CA HIS A 47 2.58 -0.18 5.39
C HIS A 47 1.65 -0.69 4.29
N LYS A 48 0.43 -0.15 4.23
CA LYS A 48 -0.47 -0.39 3.11
C LYS A 48 0.18 0.12 1.83
N TYR A 49 0.08 -0.67 0.76
CA TYR A 49 0.63 -0.30 -0.52
C TYR A 49 -0.30 0.71 -1.22
N ILE A 50 0.12 1.97 -1.28
CA ILE A 50 -0.62 3.08 -1.88
C ILE A 50 0.08 3.53 -3.17
N LYS A 51 -0.65 3.54 -4.29
CA LYS A 51 -0.19 4.02 -5.59
C LYS A 51 -0.65 5.46 -5.83
N THR A 52 0.15 6.24 -6.53
CA THR A 52 -0.28 7.53 -7.10
C THR A 52 -1.50 7.33 -8.00
N GLY A 53 -2.45 8.25 -7.93
CA GLY A 53 -3.72 8.18 -8.66
C GLY A 53 -4.82 7.43 -7.92
N GLN A 54 -4.53 6.77 -6.79
CA GLN A 54 -5.56 6.16 -5.97
C GLN A 54 -6.39 7.23 -5.24
N ARG A 55 -7.69 6.97 -5.16
CA ARG A 55 -8.61 7.75 -4.35
C ARG A 55 -8.55 7.24 -2.91
N CYS A 56 -8.38 8.15 -1.97
CA CYS A 56 -8.20 7.81 -0.57
C CYS A 56 -9.04 8.72 0.31
N ARG A 57 -9.33 8.25 1.53
CA ARG A 57 -9.97 9.02 2.59
C ARG A 57 -9.03 9.18 3.76
N VAL A 58 -9.02 10.35 4.38
CA VAL A 58 -8.30 10.60 5.63
C VAL A 58 -9.06 9.97 6.79
N ILE A 59 -8.38 9.13 7.57
CA ILE A 59 -8.95 8.39 8.71
C ILE A 59 -8.49 8.92 10.07
N SER A 60 -7.55 9.86 10.11
CA SER A 60 -7.07 10.46 11.36
C SER A 60 -6.52 11.87 11.19
N GLY A 61 -6.47 12.64 12.28
CA GLY A 61 -5.96 14.00 12.28
C GLY A 61 -7.01 15.06 11.90
N PRO A 62 -6.59 16.31 11.67
CA PRO A 62 -7.50 17.45 11.50
C PRO A 62 -8.34 17.40 10.21
N LEU A 63 -7.94 16.57 9.24
CA LEU A 63 -8.60 16.43 7.94
C LEU A 63 -9.43 15.15 7.84
N ILE A 64 -9.73 14.49 8.97
CA ILE A 64 -10.50 13.24 9.01
C ILE A 64 -11.81 13.35 8.23
N GLY A 65 -12.12 12.32 7.45
CA GLY A 65 -13.31 12.24 6.60
C GLY A 65 -13.15 12.88 5.21
N MET A 66 -12.08 13.64 4.96
CA MET A 66 -11.83 14.23 3.65
C MET A 66 -11.35 13.18 2.64
N GLU A 67 -11.79 13.31 1.39
CA GLU A 67 -11.39 12.44 0.29
C GLU A 67 -10.54 13.20 -0.72
N GLY A 68 -9.64 12.48 -1.38
CA GLY A 68 -8.77 13.05 -2.40
C GLY A 68 -8.06 12.00 -3.23
N ILE A 69 -7.21 12.46 -4.13
CA ILE A 69 -6.36 11.61 -4.97
C ILE A 69 -4.91 11.74 -4.52
N VAL A 70 -4.23 10.60 -4.34
CA VAL A 70 -2.82 10.57 -3.94
C VAL A 70 -1.94 10.99 -5.12
N VAL A 71 -1.06 11.95 -4.88
CA VAL A 71 -0.02 12.36 -5.84
C VAL A 71 1.35 12.26 -5.18
N ARG A 72 2.37 11.89 -5.96
CA ARG A 72 3.75 11.86 -5.49
C ARG A 72 4.41 13.20 -5.80
N SER A 73 4.97 13.84 -4.77
CA SER A 73 5.91 14.95 -4.93
C SER A 73 7.33 14.44 -4.66
N LYS A 74 8.36 15.16 -5.16
CA LYS A 74 9.76 14.70 -5.18
C LYS A 74 10.27 14.14 -3.85
N ASN A 75 9.80 14.68 -2.71
CA ASN A 75 10.24 14.28 -1.38
C ASN A 75 9.10 13.87 -0.42
N ALA A 76 7.84 13.84 -0.86
CA ALA A 76 6.70 13.55 0.02
C ALA A 76 5.49 13.01 -0.75
N ILE A 77 4.65 12.25 -0.04
CA ILE A 77 3.32 11.86 -0.52
C ILE A 77 2.35 12.99 -0.17
N ARG A 78 1.54 13.41 -1.15
CA ARG A 78 0.54 14.46 -0.97
C ARG A 78 -0.83 13.91 -1.32
N LEU A 79 -1.83 14.33 -0.56
CA LEU A 79 -3.23 14.11 -0.90
C LEU A 79 -3.76 15.38 -1.55
N VAL A 80 -4.25 15.26 -2.78
CA VAL A 80 -4.93 16.35 -3.48
C VAL A 80 -6.40 16.29 -3.15
N LEU A 81 -6.89 17.36 -2.52
CA LEU A 81 -8.28 17.59 -2.19
C LEU A 81 -8.88 18.45 -3.31
N GLN A 82 -9.84 17.89 -4.04
CA GLN A 82 -10.49 18.57 -5.16
C GLN A 82 -11.89 19.04 -4.76
N ILE A 83 -12.24 20.28 -5.11
CA ILE A 83 -13.58 20.84 -4.94
C ILE A 83 -14.19 20.99 -6.33
N ASP A 84 -14.91 19.96 -6.77
CA ASP A 84 -15.45 19.85 -8.14
C ASP A 84 -16.37 21.02 -8.50
N MET A 85 -17.21 21.48 -7.56
CA MET A 85 -18.15 22.59 -7.78
C MET A 85 -17.47 23.94 -8.07
N LEU A 86 -16.22 24.12 -7.62
CA LEU A 86 -15.47 25.35 -7.83
C LEU A 86 -14.43 25.23 -8.95
N GLY A 87 -14.20 24.02 -9.49
CA GLY A 87 -13.11 23.75 -10.43
C GLY A 87 -11.73 24.04 -9.83
N GLN A 88 -11.60 23.99 -8.49
CA GLN A 88 -10.38 24.31 -7.77
C GLN A 88 -9.90 23.12 -6.94
N ALA A 89 -8.59 23.01 -6.77
CA ALA A 89 -7.97 21.96 -5.97
C ALA A 89 -6.91 22.55 -5.04
N ALA A 90 -6.79 21.96 -3.86
CA ALA A 90 -5.72 22.21 -2.90
C ALA A 90 -4.97 20.91 -2.62
N SER A 91 -3.68 20.99 -2.30
CA SER A 91 -2.90 19.80 -1.93
C SER A 91 -2.31 19.95 -0.55
N VAL A 92 -2.39 18.89 0.24
CA VAL A 92 -1.81 18.82 1.57
C VAL A 92 -0.83 17.64 1.65
N GLU A 93 0.23 17.83 2.41
CA GLU A 93 1.13 16.73 2.75
C GLU A 93 0.48 15.88 3.83
N ILE A 94 0.50 14.55 3.67
CA ILE A 94 -0.13 13.64 4.61
C ILE A 94 0.69 12.35 4.72
N ASP A 95 0.78 11.83 5.94
CA ASP A 95 1.39 10.52 6.17
C ASP A 95 0.48 9.41 5.64
N ILE A 96 1.10 8.36 5.08
CA ILE A 96 0.41 7.16 4.58
C ILE A 96 -0.51 6.56 5.64
N ASP A 97 -0.10 6.61 6.90
CA ASP A 97 -0.77 5.96 8.02
C ASP A 97 -2.08 6.67 8.42
N MET A 98 -2.29 7.89 7.92
CA MET A 98 -3.48 8.69 8.16
C MET A 98 -4.55 8.54 7.09
N ILE A 99 -4.32 7.70 6.08
CA ILE A 99 -5.25 7.52 4.95
C ILE A 99 -5.58 6.05 4.69
N GLU A 100 -6.76 5.82 4.12
CA GLU A 100 -7.16 4.52 3.59
C GLU A 100 -7.54 4.65 2.11
N VAL A 101 -7.23 3.61 1.33
CA VAL A 101 -7.65 3.53 -0.07
C VAL A 101 -9.15 3.27 -0.11
N LEU A 102 -9.87 4.02 -0.92
CA LEU A 102 -11.26 3.74 -1.25
C LEU A 102 -11.26 2.79 -2.43
N ASP A 103 -11.67 1.55 -2.21
CA ASP A 103 -11.92 0.60 -3.28
C ASP A 103 -13.19 1.04 -4.02
N ASN A 104 -13.09 1.17 -5.35
CA ASN A 104 -14.23 1.36 -6.25
C ASN A 104 -14.73 0.02 -6.77
#